data_AF-A0A938E2I7-F1
#
_entry.id   AF-A0A938E2I7-F1
#
_cell.length_a   1.000
_cell.length_b   1.000
_cell.length_c   1.000
_cell.angle_alpha   90.00
_cell.angle_beta   90.00
_cell.angle_gamma   90.00
#
_symmetry.space_group_name_H-M   'P 1'
#
loop_
_entity.id
_entity.type
_entity.pdbx_description
1 polymer ?
#
loop_
_entity_poly.entity_id
_entity_poly.type
_entity_poly.pdbx_seq_one_letter_code
_entity_poly.pdbx_strand_id
1 'polypeptide(L)'
;MKLRLDPADEYMHELESASNFNESMYFNAYDPAERVGGFLRLGNRANEGYAEMTTCLYLPDGRVGFMFGRPEIASNDAFDAGGMRFEVITPFERLHTTYTGKVALLDEPLQMANPRKAFTENPWVDCTVDLDYRGIAPMWGGEPVNDDGSPLTEDLSGGFARGHYEQHVGARGVIRVGDEEWEIDGFGLRDHSWGPRYWQAPWWYRWLTMNFGDDAGFVISIVTAPDGSQRIGGVALEDGEYRHIDGATIDTEWTGTDTYHQQIRATATAGDRTYQIEGTVLNLIPLRNRRTAPDGEQLVTRISEGMTEWRWNGRTGYGLSEYLDQIVDGEPVGARA
;
A
#
# COMPACT_ATOMS: atom_id res chain seq x y z
N MET A 1 -1.03 23.64 -12.53
CA MET A 1 -0.70 22.21 -12.63
C MET A 1 -1.99 21.42 -12.55
N LYS A 2 -2.19 20.49 -13.49
CA LYS A 2 -3.37 19.62 -13.55
C LYS A 2 -2.92 18.16 -13.40
N LEU A 3 -3.81 17.27 -12.94
CA LEU A 3 -3.60 15.82 -13.03
C LEU A 3 -4.18 15.29 -14.35
N ARG A 4 -3.37 14.50 -15.07
CA ARG A 4 -3.77 13.72 -16.25
C ARG A 4 -3.87 12.25 -15.83
N LEU A 5 -4.97 11.61 -16.18
CA LEU A 5 -5.12 10.17 -16.02
C LEU A 5 -5.92 9.64 -17.21
N ASP A 6 -5.30 8.76 -17.98
CA ASP A 6 -5.87 8.13 -19.18
C ASP A 6 -5.99 6.61 -18.97
N PRO A 7 -6.97 5.91 -19.57
CA PRO A 7 -7.08 4.45 -19.47
C PRO A 7 -5.82 3.67 -19.90
N ALA A 8 -4.92 4.31 -20.65
CA ALA A 8 -3.62 3.73 -21.00
C ALA A 8 -2.66 3.64 -19.80
N ASP A 9 -2.79 4.54 -18.81
CA ASP A 9 -1.97 4.57 -17.58
C ASP A 9 -2.31 3.40 -16.63
N GLU A 10 -3.33 2.62 -16.96
CA GLU A 10 -3.66 1.34 -16.34
C GLU A 10 -2.67 0.22 -16.71
N TYR A 11 -2.04 0.34 -17.88
CA TYR A 11 -1.05 -0.61 -18.37
C TYR A 11 0.36 -0.12 -18.02
N MET A 12 1.37 -0.88 -18.48
CA MET A 12 2.77 -0.57 -18.23
C MET A 12 3.22 0.70 -18.98
N HIS A 13 3.98 1.55 -18.31
CA HIS A 13 4.59 2.72 -18.93
C HIS A 13 5.91 2.36 -19.61
N GLU A 14 6.33 3.22 -20.56
CA GLU A 14 7.65 3.12 -21.17
C GLU A 14 8.74 3.17 -20.09
N LEU A 15 9.70 2.27 -20.18
CA LEU A 15 10.81 2.22 -19.25
C LEU A 15 11.69 3.46 -19.40
N GLU A 16 11.64 4.34 -18.40
CA GLU A 16 12.45 5.55 -18.37
C GLU A 16 13.95 5.23 -18.19
N SER A 17 14.82 6.18 -18.52
CA SER A 17 16.27 6.02 -18.38
C SER A 17 16.79 6.07 -16.94
N ALA A 18 15.99 6.56 -15.99
CA ALA A 18 16.36 6.65 -14.59
C ALA A 18 16.60 5.24 -14.00
N SER A 19 17.79 5.00 -13.43
CA SER A 19 18.15 3.67 -12.93
C SER A 19 17.20 3.15 -11.85
N ASN A 20 16.62 4.06 -11.07
CA ASN A 20 15.67 3.77 -10.00
C ASN A 20 14.20 3.84 -10.46
N PHE A 21 13.91 3.76 -11.76
CA PHE A 21 12.56 3.62 -12.27
C PHE A 21 11.83 2.45 -11.59
N ASN A 22 10.61 2.70 -11.15
CA ASN A 22 9.74 1.71 -10.56
C ASN A 22 8.32 1.85 -11.09
N GLU A 23 7.84 0.83 -11.79
CA GLU A 23 6.41 0.64 -12.03
C GLU A 23 5.87 -0.25 -10.92
N SER A 24 4.85 0.18 -10.18
CA SER A 24 4.37 -0.54 -9.01
C SER A 24 2.87 -0.52 -8.96
N MET A 25 2.29 -1.71 -8.87
CA MET A 25 0.87 -1.88 -8.62
C MET A 25 0.66 -2.63 -7.31
N TYR A 26 -0.36 -2.20 -6.60
CA TYR A 26 -0.69 -2.65 -5.26
C TYR A 26 -2.20 -2.87 -5.16
N PHE A 27 -2.60 -3.96 -4.53
CA PHE A 27 -3.99 -4.26 -4.24
C PHE A 27 -4.09 -4.72 -2.79
N ASN A 28 -5.04 -4.15 -2.04
CA ASN A 28 -5.51 -4.75 -0.81
C ASN A 28 -6.98 -5.14 -0.92
N ALA A 29 -7.40 -6.10 -0.11
CA ALA A 29 -8.80 -6.45 0.11
C ALA A 29 -8.94 -7.18 1.43
N TYR A 30 -10.09 -7.04 2.08
CA TYR A 30 -10.43 -7.77 3.29
C TYR A 30 -11.91 -8.12 3.32
N ASP A 31 -12.21 -9.38 3.62
CA ASP A 31 -13.55 -9.87 3.86
C ASP A 31 -13.80 -10.01 5.38
N PRO A 32 -14.70 -9.20 5.96
CA PRO A 32 -14.99 -9.27 7.38
C PRO A 32 -15.80 -10.51 7.81
N ALA A 33 -16.48 -11.20 6.89
CA ALA A 33 -17.22 -12.42 7.20
C ALA A 33 -16.26 -13.59 7.43
N GLU A 34 -15.32 -13.79 6.51
CA GLU A 34 -14.28 -14.82 6.63
C GLU A 34 -13.12 -14.38 7.54
N ARG A 35 -12.97 -13.06 7.76
CA ARG A 35 -11.87 -12.43 8.51
C ARG A 35 -10.51 -12.73 7.86
N VAL A 36 -10.48 -12.70 6.53
CA VAL A 36 -9.31 -12.95 5.70
C VAL A 36 -9.13 -11.81 4.71
N GLY A 37 -7.88 -11.45 4.48
CA GLY A 37 -7.51 -10.49 3.45
C GLY A 37 -6.04 -10.18 3.50
N GLY A 38 -5.65 -9.07 2.90
CA GLY A 38 -4.28 -8.62 2.89
C GLY A 38 -3.97 -7.82 1.65
N PHE A 39 -2.70 -7.84 1.24
CA PHE A 39 -2.25 -7.11 0.07
C PHE A 39 -1.26 -7.89 -0.79
N LEU A 40 -1.34 -7.59 -2.09
CA LEU A 40 -0.41 -8.01 -3.12
C LEU A 40 0.26 -6.77 -3.70
N ARG A 41 1.58 -6.82 -3.86
CA ARG A 41 2.33 -5.75 -4.51
C ARG A 41 3.34 -6.35 -5.48
N LEU A 42 3.39 -5.80 -6.68
CA LEU A 42 4.48 -6.03 -7.61
C LEU A 42 5.05 -4.70 -8.08
N GLY A 43 6.37 -4.55 -7.93
CA GLY A 43 7.11 -3.35 -8.33
C GLY A 43 8.25 -3.69 -9.29
N ASN A 44 8.06 -3.50 -10.59
CA ASN A 44 9.11 -3.71 -11.58
C ASN A 44 10.22 -2.66 -11.42
N ARG A 45 11.46 -3.10 -11.24
CA ARG A 45 12.67 -2.26 -11.27
C ARG A 45 13.53 -2.71 -12.45
N ALA A 46 12.95 -2.61 -13.65
CA ALA A 46 13.49 -3.24 -14.86
C ALA A 46 14.92 -2.79 -15.21
N ASN A 47 15.27 -1.51 -14.97
CA ASN A 47 16.65 -1.01 -15.14
C ASN A 47 17.67 -1.65 -14.18
N GLU A 48 17.20 -2.20 -13.06
CA GLU A 48 18.03 -2.94 -12.10
C GLU A 48 17.92 -4.47 -12.28
N GLY A 49 17.07 -4.95 -13.20
CA GLY A 49 16.95 -6.37 -13.57
C GLY A 49 16.11 -7.24 -12.63
N TYR A 50 15.29 -6.65 -11.75
CA TYR A 50 14.42 -7.41 -10.84
C TYR A 50 13.08 -6.71 -10.59
N ALA A 51 12.08 -7.45 -10.10
CA ALA A 51 10.88 -6.88 -9.50
C ALA A 51 10.94 -7.02 -7.98
N GLU A 52 10.25 -6.16 -7.24
CA GLU A 52 9.96 -6.35 -5.82
C GLU A 52 8.55 -6.92 -5.68
N MET A 53 8.43 -8.15 -5.21
CA MET A 53 7.16 -8.84 -5.02
C MET A 53 6.87 -8.98 -3.53
N THR A 54 5.65 -8.62 -3.11
CA THR A 54 5.17 -8.84 -1.74
C THR A 54 3.78 -9.47 -1.75
N THR A 55 3.61 -10.55 -1.01
CA THR A 55 2.30 -11.10 -0.61
C THR A 55 2.20 -11.06 0.90
N CYS A 56 1.18 -10.41 1.44
CA CYS A 56 0.89 -10.37 2.87
C CYS A 56 -0.58 -10.70 3.09
N LEU A 57 -0.87 -11.74 3.86
CA LEU A 57 -2.21 -12.24 4.13
C LEU A 57 -2.46 -12.27 5.63
N TYR A 58 -3.47 -11.56 6.10
CA TYR A 58 -3.95 -11.60 7.49
C TYR A 58 -5.02 -12.68 7.60
N LEU A 59 -4.80 -13.64 8.50
CA LEU A 59 -5.65 -14.83 8.65
C LEU A 59 -6.58 -14.71 9.88
N PRO A 60 -7.67 -15.52 9.95
CA PRO A 60 -8.75 -15.33 10.92
C PRO A 60 -8.32 -15.50 12.39
N ASP A 61 -7.24 -16.23 12.61
CA ASP A 61 -6.71 -16.57 13.94
C ASP A 61 -5.58 -15.66 14.41
N GLY A 62 -5.25 -14.60 13.65
CA GLY A 62 -4.19 -13.66 14.00
C GLY A 62 -2.85 -13.94 13.31
N ARG A 63 -2.70 -15.10 12.66
CA ARG A 63 -1.50 -15.39 11.87
C ARG A 63 -1.38 -14.47 10.66
N VAL A 64 -0.15 -14.31 10.18
CA VAL A 64 0.14 -13.64 8.91
C VAL A 64 0.92 -14.57 7.99
N GLY A 65 0.41 -14.78 6.78
CA GLY A 65 1.19 -15.37 5.68
C GLY A 65 1.95 -14.28 4.95
N PHE A 66 3.29 -14.32 4.95
CA PHE A 66 4.12 -13.29 4.34
C PHE A 66 5.16 -13.86 3.37
N MET A 67 5.31 -13.20 2.23
CA MET A 67 6.40 -13.43 1.28
C MET A 67 6.89 -12.11 0.71
N PHE A 68 8.22 -11.95 0.66
CA PHE A 68 8.89 -10.91 -0.10
C PHE A 68 9.94 -11.56 -1.00
N GLY A 69 9.97 -11.15 -2.26
CA GLY A 69 10.93 -11.65 -3.24
C GLY A 69 11.50 -10.55 -4.13
N ARG A 70 12.68 -10.82 -4.68
CA ARG A 70 13.29 -10.04 -5.76
C ARG A 70 13.47 -10.91 -7.01
N PRO A 71 12.38 -11.40 -7.65
CA PRO A 71 12.50 -12.19 -8.87
C PRO A 71 13.19 -11.39 -9.98
N GLU A 72 14.04 -12.04 -10.75
CA GLU A 72 14.66 -11.44 -11.93
C GLU A 72 13.60 -11.14 -13.00
N ILE A 73 13.73 -9.98 -13.65
CA ILE A 73 12.91 -9.57 -14.80
C ILE A 73 13.82 -8.96 -15.86
N ALA A 74 13.43 -9.07 -17.13
CA ALA A 74 14.19 -8.54 -18.26
C ALA A 74 13.61 -7.25 -18.86
N SER A 75 12.36 -6.91 -18.55
CA SER A 75 11.63 -5.78 -19.14
C SER A 75 10.56 -5.23 -18.19
N ASN A 76 9.87 -4.17 -18.62
CA ASN A 76 8.69 -3.60 -17.95
C ASN A 76 7.39 -3.98 -18.69
N ASP A 77 7.35 -5.09 -19.43
CA ASP A 77 6.23 -5.36 -20.36
C ASP A 77 4.95 -5.85 -19.66
N ALA A 78 5.06 -6.36 -18.43
CA ALA A 78 3.94 -6.84 -17.65
C ALA A 78 4.26 -6.86 -16.14
N PHE A 79 3.20 -6.86 -15.33
CA PHE A 79 3.25 -7.32 -13.94
C PHE A 79 3.10 -8.84 -13.89
N ASP A 80 4.19 -9.56 -14.12
CA ASP A 80 4.25 -11.04 -14.08
C ASP A 80 5.62 -11.49 -13.58
N ALA A 81 5.77 -11.67 -12.27
CA ALA A 81 7.04 -12.07 -11.66
C ALA A 81 6.86 -12.73 -10.29
N GLY A 82 7.73 -13.69 -9.97
CA GLY A 82 7.76 -14.33 -8.64
C GLY A 82 6.51 -15.11 -8.28
N GLY A 83 5.77 -15.60 -9.29
CA GLY A 83 4.49 -16.29 -9.10
C GLY A 83 3.30 -15.35 -8.93
N MET A 84 3.50 -14.03 -9.01
CA MET A 84 2.45 -13.01 -8.97
C MET A 84 2.18 -12.46 -10.36
N ARG A 85 0.89 -12.30 -10.72
CA ARG A 85 0.46 -11.70 -11.99
C ARG A 85 -0.71 -10.75 -11.78
N PHE A 86 -0.67 -9.59 -12.42
CA PHE A 86 -1.81 -8.67 -12.52
C PHE A 86 -2.24 -8.51 -13.97
N GLU A 87 -3.53 -8.71 -14.23
CA GLU A 87 -4.13 -8.61 -15.55
C GLU A 87 -5.23 -7.55 -15.54
N VAL A 88 -5.10 -6.58 -16.45
CA VAL A 88 -6.12 -5.57 -16.72
C VAL A 88 -7.15 -6.16 -17.68
N ILE A 89 -8.37 -6.41 -17.20
CA ILE A 89 -9.46 -6.96 -18.02
C ILE A 89 -10.22 -5.82 -18.71
N THR A 90 -10.52 -4.76 -17.96
CA THR A 90 -11.12 -3.53 -18.48
C THR A 90 -10.56 -2.36 -17.66
N PRO A 91 -9.84 -1.41 -18.27
CA PRO A 91 -9.18 -0.35 -17.52
C PRO A 91 -10.13 0.41 -16.60
N PHE A 92 -9.65 0.74 -15.39
CA PHE A 92 -10.41 1.41 -14.33
C PHE A 92 -11.65 0.66 -13.79
N GLU A 93 -11.99 -0.51 -14.35
CA GLU A 93 -13.22 -1.22 -14.03
C GLU A 93 -12.97 -2.63 -13.48
N ARG A 94 -12.16 -3.44 -14.16
CA ARG A 94 -11.98 -4.87 -13.84
C ARG A 94 -10.54 -5.31 -13.99
N LEU A 95 -10.03 -5.97 -12.95
CA LEU A 95 -8.69 -6.54 -12.91
C LEU A 95 -8.73 -7.93 -12.31
N HIS A 96 -7.74 -8.73 -12.66
CA HIS A 96 -7.56 -10.06 -12.12
C HIS A 96 -6.15 -10.18 -11.57
N THR A 97 -6.03 -10.58 -10.31
CA THR A 97 -4.74 -10.71 -9.63
C THR A 97 -4.55 -12.13 -9.14
N THR A 98 -3.39 -12.69 -9.41
CA THR A 98 -3.02 -14.02 -8.92
C THR A 98 -1.68 -14.02 -8.22
N TYR A 99 -1.54 -14.92 -7.26
CA TYR A 99 -0.27 -15.33 -6.67
C TYR A 99 -0.27 -16.85 -6.53
N THR A 100 0.81 -17.52 -6.93
CA THR A 100 1.06 -18.93 -6.64
C THR A 100 2.51 -19.08 -6.19
N GLY A 101 2.70 -19.52 -4.95
CA GLY A 101 4.02 -19.65 -4.38
C GLY A 101 3.98 -20.19 -2.97
N LYS A 102 4.95 -19.79 -2.15
CA LYS A 102 4.97 -20.10 -0.71
C LYS A 102 4.88 -18.81 0.10
N VAL A 103 4.38 -18.93 1.31
CA VAL A 103 4.46 -17.87 2.33
C VAL A 103 5.09 -18.42 3.60
N ALA A 104 5.88 -17.61 4.29
CA ALA A 104 6.23 -17.89 5.67
C ALA A 104 5.00 -17.58 6.53
N LEU A 105 4.61 -18.51 7.38
CA LEU A 105 3.42 -18.40 8.21
C LEU A 105 3.82 -18.01 9.63
N LEU A 106 3.49 -16.78 10.02
CA LEU A 106 3.89 -16.18 11.29
C LEU A 106 2.75 -16.22 12.31
N ASP A 107 2.95 -16.95 13.41
CA ASP A 107 2.10 -16.85 14.61
C ASP A 107 2.31 -15.52 15.36
N GLU A 108 3.53 -14.97 15.25
CA GLU A 108 3.92 -13.69 15.82
C GLU A 108 4.42 -12.75 14.70
N PRO A 109 3.53 -12.01 14.01
CA PRO A 109 3.90 -11.21 12.84
C PRO A 109 5.00 -10.18 13.11
N LEU A 110 5.12 -9.67 14.34
CA LEU A 110 6.17 -8.74 14.76
C LEU A 110 7.59 -9.31 14.62
N GLN A 111 7.76 -10.63 14.54
CA GLN A 111 9.06 -11.24 14.24
C GLN A 111 9.66 -10.74 12.92
N MET A 112 8.84 -10.25 11.98
CA MET A 112 9.29 -9.69 10.71
C MET A 112 10.18 -8.43 10.87
N ALA A 113 10.23 -7.81 12.06
CA ALA A 113 11.22 -6.77 12.37
C ALA A 113 12.67 -7.27 12.18
N ASN A 114 12.88 -8.59 12.32
CA ASN A 114 14.07 -9.31 11.90
C ASN A 114 13.74 -10.35 10.82
N PRO A 115 13.71 -9.96 9.53
CA PRO A 115 13.29 -10.85 8.44
C PRO A 115 14.11 -12.14 8.34
N ARG A 116 15.42 -12.08 8.65
CA ARG A 116 16.27 -13.29 8.64
C ARG A 116 15.75 -14.31 9.65
N LYS A 117 15.40 -13.87 10.86
CA LYS A 117 14.84 -14.72 11.90
C LYS A 117 13.46 -15.22 11.47
N ALA A 118 12.57 -14.31 11.07
CA ALA A 118 11.21 -14.62 10.64
C ALA A 118 11.18 -15.71 9.56
N PHE A 119 11.93 -15.54 8.47
CA PHE A 119 11.95 -16.51 7.37
C PHE A 119 12.64 -17.84 7.68
N THR A 120 13.53 -17.89 8.69
CA THR A 120 14.26 -19.12 9.06
C THR A 120 13.51 -19.93 10.11
N GLU A 121 12.82 -19.28 11.03
CA GLU A 121 12.23 -19.91 12.22
C GLU A 121 10.73 -20.19 12.09
N ASN A 122 10.06 -19.67 11.05
CA ASN A 122 8.64 -19.92 10.79
C ASN A 122 8.45 -20.94 9.65
N PRO A 123 7.37 -21.74 9.69
CA PRO A 123 7.08 -22.71 8.64
C PRO A 123 6.72 -22.02 7.33
N TRP A 124 7.02 -22.70 6.22
CA TRP A 124 6.66 -22.29 4.88
C TRP A 124 5.56 -23.19 4.34
N VAL A 125 4.46 -22.60 3.89
CA VAL A 125 3.31 -23.33 3.34
C VAL A 125 3.05 -22.86 1.91
N ASP A 126 2.44 -23.74 1.11
CA ASP A 126 1.97 -23.36 -0.23
C ASP A 126 0.83 -22.34 -0.11
N CYS A 127 0.76 -21.43 -1.07
CA CYS A 127 -0.21 -20.34 -1.07
C CYS A 127 -0.68 -20.07 -2.50
N THR A 128 -1.99 -19.89 -2.65
CA THR A 128 -2.59 -19.37 -3.88
C THR A 128 -3.54 -18.23 -3.55
N VAL A 129 -3.45 -17.13 -4.28
CA VAL A 129 -4.43 -16.05 -4.28
C VAL A 129 -4.93 -15.93 -5.70
N ASP A 130 -6.25 -15.87 -5.88
CA ASP A 130 -6.90 -15.72 -7.18
C ASP A 130 -8.13 -14.83 -6.95
N LEU A 131 -8.03 -13.55 -7.36
CA LEU A 131 -9.02 -12.53 -7.05
C LEU A 131 -9.37 -11.69 -8.28
N ASP A 132 -10.68 -11.54 -8.51
CA ASP A 132 -11.27 -10.56 -9.41
C ASP A 132 -11.58 -9.28 -8.65
N TYR A 133 -10.95 -8.19 -9.08
CA TYR A 133 -11.18 -6.84 -8.58
C TYR A 133 -12.15 -6.09 -9.48
N ARG A 134 -13.06 -5.33 -8.85
CA ARG A 134 -13.99 -4.40 -9.50
C ARG A 134 -13.85 -3.00 -8.92
N GLY A 135 -13.77 -1.99 -9.78
CA GLY A 135 -13.86 -0.59 -9.36
C GLY A 135 -15.25 -0.30 -8.78
N ILE A 136 -15.30 0.30 -7.58
CA ILE A 136 -16.56 0.74 -6.94
C ILE A 136 -16.63 2.25 -6.77
N ALA A 137 -15.59 2.97 -7.18
CA ALA A 137 -15.47 4.41 -7.04
C ALA A 137 -14.80 5.03 -8.27
N PRO A 138 -14.89 6.37 -8.44
CA PRO A 138 -14.11 7.08 -9.44
C PRO A 138 -12.60 6.84 -9.28
N MET A 139 -11.82 7.13 -10.30
CA MET A 139 -10.36 7.17 -10.18
C MET A 139 -9.93 8.44 -9.45
N TRP A 140 -8.93 8.33 -8.56
CA TRP A 140 -8.31 9.48 -7.91
C TRP A 140 -6.80 9.49 -8.17
N GLY A 141 -6.28 10.62 -8.64
CA GLY A 141 -4.85 10.78 -8.94
C GLY A 141 -4.57 10.96 -10.43
N GLY A 142 -3.34 10.63 -10.82
CA GLY A 142 -2.81 10.79 -12.17
C GLY A 142 -1.37 11.29 -12.17
N GLU A 143 -0.89 11.64 -13.36
CA GLU A 143 0.39 12.31 -13.56
C GLU A 143 0.21 13.83 -13.51
N PRO A 144 1.01 14.55 -12.69
CA PRO A 144 1.04 16.01 -12.73
C PRO A 144 1.61 16.53 -14.06
N VAL A 145 0.86 17.41 -14.71
CA VAL A 145 1.23 18.06 -15.98
C VAL A 145 1.07 19.58 -15.90
N ASN A 146 1.72 20.29 -16.83
CA ASN A 146 1.50 21.72 -17.04
C ASN A 146 0.03 22.00 -17.38
N ASP A 147 -0.40 23.25 -17.26
CA ASP A 147 -1.80 23.64 -17.54
C ASP A 147 -2.20 23.39 -19.01
N ASP A 148 -1.23 23.36 -19.93
CA ASP A 148 -1.41 23.02 -21.34
C ASP A 148 -1.36 21.50 -21.62
N GLY A 149 -1.16 20.68 -20.58
CA GLY A 149 -1.07 19.22 -20.65
C GLY A 149 0.32 18.69 -21.01
N SER A 150 1.32 19.55 -21.22
CA SER A 150 2.68 19.10 -21.47
C SER A 150 3.34 18.50 -20.21
N PRO A 151 4.25 17.51 -20.35
CA PRO A 151 4.94 16.91 -19.21
C PRO A 151 5.73 17.95 -18.40
N LEU A 152 5.81 17.74 -17.09
CA LEU A 152 6.73 18.51 -16.25
C LEU A 152 8.18 18.16 -16.62
N THR A 153 9.02 19.18 -16.78
CA THR A 153 10.45 19.02 -17.14
C THR A 153 11.36 18.93 -15.92
N GLU A 154 10.81 18.92 -14.71
CA GLU A 154 11.60 18.83 -13.47
C GLU A 154 12.24 17.44 -13.32
N ASP A 155 13.43 17.41 -12.71
CA ASP A 155 14.13 16.17 -12.39
C ASP A 155 13.41 15.47 -11.23
N LEU A 156 12.65 14.42 -11.55
CA LEU A 156 11.92 13.60 -10.58
C LEU A 156 12.76 12.44 -10.01
N SER A 157 14.06 12.36 -10.30
CA SER A 157 14.91 11.23 -9.88
C SER A 157 15.01 11.05 -8.36
N GLY A 158 14.83 12.13 -7.59
CA GLY A 158 14.73 12.13 -6.13
C GLY A 158 13.30 11.95 -5.58
N GLY A 159 12.30 11.80 -6.45
CA GLY A 159 10.89 11.74 -6.11
C GLY A 159 10.41 10.38 -5.58
N PHE A 160 9.11 10.33 -5.27
CA PHE A 160 8.42 9.13 -4.77
C PHE A 160 7.63 8.40 -5.87
N ALA A 161 7.13 9.13 -6.87
CA ALA A 161 6.56 8.67 -8.13
C ALA A 161 6.43 9.88 -9.08
N ARG A 162 6.37 9.63 -10.39
CA ARG A 162 5.97 10.60 -11.43
C ARG A 162 4.45 10.71 -11.50
N GLY A 163 3.78 9.58 -11.65
CA GLY A 163 2.32 9.48 -11.64
C GLY A 163 1.86 8.41 -10.66
N HIS A 164 0.66 8.61 -10.13
CA HIS A 164 0.07 7.71 -9.14
C HIS A 164 -1.45 7.90 -9.12
N TYR A 165 -2.20 6.81 -9.11
CA TYR A 165 -3.64 6.84 -8.86
C TYR A 165 -4.07 5.73 -7.91
N GLU A 166 -5.22 5.95 -7.28
CA GLU A 166 -5.88 4.97 -6.42
C GLU A 166 -7.37 4.84 -6.74
N GLN A 167 -7.94 3.72 -6.32
CA GLN A 167 -9.37 3.45 -6.45
C GLN A 167 -9.85 2.50 -5.36
N HIS A 168 -10.99 2.83 -4.72
CA HIS A 168 -11.70 1.86 -3.87
C HIS A 168 -12.27 0.75 -4.76
N VAL A 169 -12.13 -0.48 -4.30
CA VAL A 169 -12.46 -1.69 -5.05
C VAL A 169 -13.21 -2.70 -4.20
N GLY A 170 -14.01 -3.52 -4.86
CA GLY A 170 -14.44 -4.81 -4.32
C GLY A 170 -13.59 -5.93 -4.90
N ALA A 171 -13.35 -6.98 -4.13
CA ALA A 171 -12.58 -8.15 -4.55
C ALA A 171 -13.33 -9.44 -4.24
N ARG A 172 -13.39 -10.36 -5.21
CA ARG A 172 -13.99 -11.68 -5.05
C ARG A 172 -13.06 -12.76 -5.56
N GLY A 173 -13.04 -13.91 -4.91
CA GLY A 173 -12.29 -15.06 -5.38
C GLY A 173 -11.84 -15.93 -4.23
N VAL A 174 -10.67 -16.54 -4.34
CA VAL A 174 -10.20 -17.55 -3.39
C VAL A 174 -8.79 -17.25 -2.89
N ILE A 175 -8.61 -17.38 -1.58
CA ILE A 175 -7.30 -17.40 -0.92
C ILE A 175 -7.11 -18.79 -0.32
N ARG A 176 -5.96 -19.41 -0.59
CA ARG A 176 -5.53 -20.68 0.02
C ARG A 176 -4.17 -20.52 0.67
N VAL A 177 -4.03 -21.01 1.90
CA VAL A 177 -2.77 -21.00 2.66
C VAL A 177 -2.63 -22.36 3.36
N GLY A 178 -1.67 -23.17 2.92
CA GLY A 178 -1.54 -24.55 3.38
C GLY A 178 -2.76 -25.37 3.01
N ASP A 179 -3.39 -25.98 4.02
CA ASP A 179 -4.61 -26.79 3.87
C ASP A 179 -5.91 -25.97 4.05
N GLU A 180 -5.79 -24.66 4.29
CA GLU A 180 -6.92 -23.77 4.54
C GLU A 180 -7.29 -22.99 3.27
N GLU A 181 -8.59 -22.79 3.05
CA GLU A 181 -9.17 -22.15 1.87
C GLU A 181 -10.36 -21.28 2.28
N TRP A 182 -10.43 -20.08 1.70
CA TRP A 182 -11.51 -19.12 1.91
C TRP A 182 -11.97 -18.55 0.56
N GLU A 183 -13.26 -18.64 0.29
CA GLU A 183 -13.91 -17.81 -0.73
C GLU A 183 -14.19 -16.44 -0.10
N ILE A 184 -13.66 -15.36 -0.68
CA ILE A 184 -13.81 -14.02 -0.13
C ILE A 184 -14.68 -13.13 -1.02
N ASP A 185 -15.47 -12.24 -0.40
CA ASP A 185 -16.15 -11.11 -1.02
C ASP A 185 -15.93 -9.86 -0.17
N GLY A 186 -14.78 -9.24 -0.39
CA GLY A 186 -14.28 -8.15 0.42
C GLY A 186 -14.21 -6.81 -0.30
N PHE A 187 -13.77 -5.81 0.44
CA PHE A 187 -13.50 -4.46 -0.06
C PHE A 187 -12.06 -4.06 0.23
N GLY A 188 -11.54 -3.13 -0.55
CA GLY A 188 -10.16 -2.69 -0.45
C GLY A 188 -9.86 -1.49 -1.34
N LEU A 189 -8.58 -1.27 -1.57
CA LEU A 189 -8.03 -0.22 -2.38
C LEU A 189 -7.00 -0.83 -3.34
N ARG A 190 -6.91 -0.25 -4.53
CA ARG A 190 -5.78 -0.46 -5.42
C ARG A 190 -5.02 0.85 -5.63
N ASP A 191 -3.71 0.72 -5.82
CA ASP A 191 -2.79 1.80 -6.17
C ASP A 191 -1.97 1.37 -7.40
N HIS A 192 -1.73 2.31 -8.31
CA HIS A 192 -0.77 2.16 -9.39
C HIS A 192 0.09 3.41 -9.50
N SER A 193 1.40 3.22 -9.51
CA SER A 193 2.36 4.30 -9.54
C SER A 193 3.58 3.98 -10.39
N TRP A 194 4.12 5.00 -11.05
CA TRP A 194 5.24 4.86 -11.99
C TRP A 194 6.24 6.01 -11.89
N GLY A 195 7.45 5.76 -12.38
CA GLY A 195 8.55 6.72 -12.40
C GLY A 195 9.63 6.44 -11.36
N PRO A 196 10.61 7.34 -11.20
CA PRO A 196 11.73 7.14 -10.28
C PRO A 196 11.27 7.09 -8.81
N ARG A 197 11.82 6.15 -8.03
CA ARG A 197 11.43 5.95 -6.63
C ARG A 197 12.61 5.66 -5.70
N TYR A 198 12.62 6.34 -4.56
CA TYR A 198 13.34 5.95 -3.35
C TYR A 198 12.42 5.91 -2.13
N TRP A 199 12.44 4.81 -1.38
CA TRP A 199 11.69 4.66 -0.12
C TRP A 199 12.10 5.67 0.97
N GLN A 200 13.29 6.26 0.85
CA GLN A 200 13.82 7.27 1.79
C GLN A 200 13.42 8.71 1.43
N ALA A 201 12.67 8.94 0.35
CA ALA A 201 12.22 10.28 -0.04
C ALA A 201 11.34 10.95 1.04
N PRO A 202 10.32 10.29 1.63
CA PRO A 202 9.60 10.83 2.79
C PRO A 202 10.39 10.67 4.09
N TRP A 203 10.30 11.67 4.98
CA TRP A 203 10.78 11.55 6.35
C TRP A 203 9.90 10.59 7.17
N TRP A 204 8.59 10.75 7.02
CA TRP A 204 7.59 9.76 7.38
C TRP A 204 6.33 9.96 6.56
N TYR A 205 5.50 8.93 6.43
CA TYR A 205 4.11 9.11 6.00
C TYR A 205 3.14 8.26 6.81
N ARG A 206 1.87 8.66 6.75
CA ARG A 206 0.72 7.87 7.18
C ARG A 206 -0.19 7.73 5.97
N TRP A 207 -0.46 6.50 5.57
CA TRP A 207 -1.40 6.17 4.50
C TRP A 207 -2.45 5.23 5.06
N LEU A 208 -3.68 5.72 5.16
CA LEU A 208 -4.78 4.99 5.77
C LEU A 208 -5.82 4.70 4.68
N THR A 209 -6.19 3.44 4.54
CA THR A 209 -7.20 2.98 3.58
C THR A 209 -8.36 2.37 4.37
N MET A 210 -9.58 2.78 4.04
CA MET A 210 -10.75 2.48 4.86
C MET A 210 -11.94 2.17 3.96
N ASN A 211 -12.57 1.01 4.16
CA ASN A 211 -13.73 0.58 3.39
C ASN A 211 -14.88 0.29 4.35
N PHE A 212 -16.02 0.94 4.14
CA PHE A 212 -17.21 0.80 4.97
C PHE A 212 -18.35 0.05 4.26
N GLY A 213 -18.05 -0.75 3.25
CA GLY A 213 -19.02 -1.35 2.33
C GLY A 213 -18.69 -0.97 0.90
N ASP A 214 -19.68 -0.99 0.01
CA ASP A 214 -19.54 -0.64 -1.41
C ASP A 214 -19.81 0.84 -1.73
N ASP A 215 -20.33 1.60 -0.78
CA ASP A 215 -20.82 2.97 -0.97
C ASP A 215 -20.03 4.04 -0.19
N ALA A 216 -19.13 3.63 0.71
CA ALA A 216 -18.36 4.56 1.54
C ALA A 216 -16.97 4.06 1.91
N GLY A 217 -16.04 5.00 2.02
CA GLY A 217 -14.62 4.72 2.25
C GLY A 217 -13.79 5.98 2.39
N PHE A 218 -12.55 5.83 2.82
CA PHE A 218 -11.60 6.93 2.91
C PHE A 218 -10.22 6.46 2.49
N VAL A 219 -9.49 7.35 1.82
CA VAL A 219 -8.03 7.35 1.86
C VAL A 219 -7.57 8.62 2.53
N ILE A 220 -6.66 8.51 3.50
CA ILE A 220 -6.01 9.66 4.13
C ILE A 220 -4.50 9.48 4.01
N SER A 221 -3.83 10.46 3.42
CA SER A 221 -2.38 10.51 3.28
C SER A 221 -1.81 11.77 3.91
N ILE A 222 -0.84 11.60 4.82
CA ILE A 222 0.02 12.68 5.34
C ILE A 222 1.46 12.29 5.04
N VAL A 223 2.12 13.04 4.17
CA VAL A 223 3.53 12.83 3.81
C VAL A 223 4.35 14.00 4.32
N THR A 224 5.36 13.71 5.13
CA THR A 224 6.20 14.73 5.76
C THR A 224 7.62 14.67 5.20
N ALA A 225 8.18 15.82 4.83
CA ALA A 225 9.56 15.98 4.40
C ALA A 225 10.51 16.20 5.60
N PRO A 226 11.84 16.05 5.42
CA PRO A 226 12.79 16.23 6.52
C PRO A 226 12.79 17.62 7.19
N ASP A 227 12.33 18.65 6.47
CA ASP A 227 12.19 20.01 7.02
C ASP A 227 10.89 20.21 7.82
N GLY A 228 10.07 19.16 7.95
CA GLY A 228 8.80 19.17 8.67
C GLY A 228 7.60 19.65 7.83
N SER A 229 7.81 20.05 6.57
CA SER A 229 6.69 20.40 5.69
C SER A 229 5.83 19.17 5.38
N GLN A 230 4.51 19.36 5.35
CA GLN A 230 3.54 18.29 5.14
C GLN A 230 2.78 18.48 3.83
N ARG A 231 2.60 17.40 3.09
CA ARG A 231 1.62 17.27 2.03
C ARG A 231 0.51 16.36 2.53
N ILE A 232 -0.70 16.91 2.61
CA ILE A 232 -1.90 16.19 3.00
C ILE A 232 -2.74 15.96 1.73
N GLY A 233 -3.32 14.77 1.62
CA GLY A 233 -4.23 14.43 0.54
C GLY A 233 -5.08 13.22 0.89
N GLY A 234 -6.00 12.88 0.00
CA GLY A 234 -6.88 11.74 0.16
C GLY A 234 -8.25 12.00 -0.44
N VAL A 235 -9.14 11.04 -0.22
CA VAL A 235 -10.53 11.11 -0.65
C VAL A 235 -11.46 10.55 0.41
N ALA A 236 -12.66 11.14 0.52
CA ALA A 236 -13.81 10.52 1.15
C ALA A 236 -14.75 10.04 0.05
N LEU A 237 -15.04 8.74 0.02
CA LEU A 237 -16.08 8.13 -0.81
C LEU A 237 -17.39 8.17 -0.06
N GLU A 238 -18.39 8.83 -0.64
CA GLU A 238 -19.76 8.82 -0.14
C GLU A 238 -20.70 8.84 -1.35
N ASP A 239 -21.69 7.94 -1.37
CA ASP A 239 -22.71 7.85 -2.42
C ASP A 239 -22.12 7.70 -3.85
N GLY A 240 -20.99 7.00 -3.97
CA GLY A 240 -20.32 6.76 -5.25
C GLY A 240 -19.50 7.95 -5.79
N GLU A 241 -19.37 9.03 -5.03
CA GLU A 241 -18.55 10.20 -5.40
C GLU A 241 -17.37 10.38 -4.45
N TYR A 242 -16.25 10.88 -4.99
CA TYR A 242 -15.12 11.31 -4.18
C TYR A 242 -15.17 12.79 -3.84
N ARG A 243 -14.94 13.08 -2.56
CA ARG A 243 -14.60 14.41 -2.06
C ARG A 243 -13.12 14.43 -1.70
N HIS A 244 -12.37 15.36 -2.27
CA HIS A 244 -10.94 15.47 -1.99
C HIS A 244 -10.71 15.98 -0.55
N ILE A 245 -9.82 15.30 0.16
CA ILE A 245 -9.37 15.69 1.49
C ILE A 245 -8.20 16.66 1.33
N ASP A 246 -8.33 17.84 1.92
CA ASP A 246 -7.33 18.92 1.87
C ASP A 246 -6.73 19.26 3.25
N GLY A 247 -7.24 18.65 4.32
CA GLY A 247 -6.69 18.74 5.66
C GLY A 247 -6.90 17.46 6.45
N ALA A 248 -5.93 17.09 7.28
CA ALA A 248 -6.02 15.91 8.13
C ALA A 248 -5.09 16.01 9.33
N THR A 249 -5.49 15.41 10.45
CA THR A 249 -4.63 15.15 11.61
C THR A 249 -4.82 13.71 12.07
N ILE A 250 -3.76 13.13 12.64
CA ILE A 250 -3.76 11.75 13.14
C ILE A 250 -3.16 11.75 14.54
N ASP A 251 -3.95 11.36 15.53
CA ASP A 251 -3.49 11.01 16.88
C ASP A 251 -3.31 9.50 16.96
N THR A 252 -2.20 9.04 17.51
CA THR A 252 -1.84 7.61 17.57
C THR A 252 -1.49 7.20 18.98
N GLU A 253 -2.13 6.15 19.47
CA GLU A 253 -1.65 5.42 20.64
C GLU A 253 -0.72 4.31 20.18
N TRP A 254 0.48 4.30 20.75
CA TRP A 254 1.55 3.37 20.41
C TRP A 254 1.63 2.21 21.40
N THR A 255 2.13 1.07 20.93
CA THR A 255 2.33 -0.15 21.72
C THR A 255 3.70 -0.77 21.48
N GLY A 256 4.14 -1.57 22.45
CA GLY A 256 5.43 -2.27 22.41
C GLY A 256 6.64 -1.35 22.57
N THR A 257 7.81 -1.96 22.73
CA THR A 257 9.09 -1.22 22.84
C THR A 257 9.54 -0.63 21.51
N ASP A 258 9.09 -1.21 20.41
CA ASP A 258 9.42 -0.74 19.06
C ASP A 258 8.46 0.36 18.57
N THR A 259 7.48 0.81 19.38
CA THR A 259 6.58 1.92 19.03
C THR A 259 5.79 1.64 17.74
N TYR A 260 4.90 0.64 17.77
CA TYR A 260 3.94 0.33 16.70
C TYR A 260 2.58 0.98 16.98
N HIS A 261 1.87 1.41 15.95
CA HIS A 261 0.56 2.04 16.09
C HIS A 261 -0.50 1.00 16.50
N GLN A 262 -1.37 1.33 17.46
CA GLN A 262 -2.39 0.40 17.98
C GLN A 262 -3.80 1.01 17.92
N GLN A 263 -3.96 2.26 18.35
CA GLN A 263 -5.20 3.03 18.18
C GLN A 263 -4.89 4.27 17.34
N ILE A 264 -5.78 4.60 16.42
CA ILE A 264 -5.65 5.71 15.49
C ILE A 264 -6.91 6.56 15.59
N ARG A 265 -6.75 7.88 15.74
CA ARG A 265 -7.85 8.85 15.64
C ARG A 265 -7.50 9.83 14.53
N ALA A 266 -8.22 9.75 13.43
CA ALA A 266 -8.05 10.64 12.30
C ALA A 266 -9.17 11.69 12.27
N THR A 267 -8.80 12.95 12.13
CA THR A 267 -9.71 14.00 11.69
C THR A 267 -9.35 14.34 10.25
N ALA A 268 -10.31 14.30 9.32
CA ALA A 268 -10.10 14.71 7.94
C ALA A 268 -11.08 15.82 7.53
N THR A 269 -10.65 16.73 6.67
CA THR A 269 -11.45 17.83 6.13
C THR A 269 -11.49 17.74 4.62
N ALA A 270 -12.68 17.86 4.04
CA ALA A 270 -12.91 17.93 2.60
C ALA A 270 -13.84 19.09 2.32
N GLY A 271 -13.29 20.27 2.01
CA GLY A 271 -14.06 21.50 1.85
C GLY A 271 -14.77 21.92 3.13
N ASP A 272 -16.11 21.83 3.14
CA ASP A 272 -16.96 22.20 4.28
C ASP A 272 -17.28 21.03 5.23
N ARG A 273 -16.82 19.81 4.91
CA ARG A 273 -17.04 18.61 5.73
C ARG A 273 -15.83 18.29 6.58
N THR A 274 -16.10 17.82 7.80
CA THR A 274 -15.10 17.26 8.71
C THR A 274 -15.53 15.87 9.15
N TYR A 275 -14.63 14.92 9.05
CA TYR A 275 -14.83 13.52 9.42
C TYR A 275 -14.00 13.18 10.65
N GLN A 276 -14.59 12.40 11.55
CA GLN A 276 -13.92 11.83 12.72
C GLN A 276 -13.92 10.32 12.55
N ILE A 277 -12.74 9.72 12.45
CA ILE A 277 -12.57 8.29 12.24
C ILE A 277 -11.68 7.72 13.34
N GLU A 278 -12.09 6.60 13.91
CA GLU A 278 -11.30 5.83 14.87
C GLU A 278 -10.86 4.51 14.23
N GLY A 279 -9.65 4.05 14.55
CA GLY A 279 -9.08 2.81 14.04
C GLY A 279 -8.44 1.99 15.15
N THR A 280 -8.70 0.69 15.15
CA THR A 280 -8.05 -0.30 16.02
C THR A 280 -7.31 -1.32 15.16
N VAL A 281 -5.99 -1.37 15.31
CA VAL A 281 -5.15 -2.34 14.59
C VAL A 281 -5.39 -3.74 15.15
N LEU A 282 -5.80 -4.66 14.27
CA LEU A 282 -6.07 -6.06 14.59
C LEU A 282 -4.78 -6.88 14.56
N ASN A 283 -4.07 -6.81 13.43
CA ASN A 283 -2.81 -7.50 13.19
C ASN A 283 -1.83 -6.52 12.54
N LEU A 284 -0.56 -6.54 12.94
CA LEU A 284 0.46 -5.66 12.38
C LEU A 284 1.70 -6.46 12.00
N ILE A 285 2.22 -6.24 10.80
CA ILE A 285 3.51 -6.77 10.37
C ILE A 285 4.49 -5.62 10.07
N PRO A 286 5.68 -5.59 10.71
CA PRO A 286 6.69 -4.58 10.43
C PRO A 286 7.62 -5.04 9.32
N LEU A 287 7.72 -4.22 8.28
CA LEU A 287 8.60 -4.38 7.13
C LEU A 287 9.72 -3.34 7.18
N ARG A 288 10.77 -3.55 6.39
CA ARG A 288 11.87 -2.60 6.30
C ARG A 288 12.51 -2.55 4.93
N ASN A 289 12.94 -1.35 4.55
CA ASN A 289 13.87 -1.12 3.46
C ASN A 289 15.21 -0.62 4.02
N ARG A 290 16.32 -1.03 3.40
CA ARG A 290 17.67 -0.57 3.75
C ARG A 290 18.38 -0.06 2.52
N ARG A 291 19.09 1.05 2.67
CA ARG A 291 19.95 1.63 1.63
C ARG A 291 21.24 2.13 2.26
N THR A 292 22.34 1.92 1.55
CA THR A 292 23.63 2.55 1.89
C THR A 292 23.71 3.90 1.19
N ALA A 293 23.90 4.98 1.95
CA ALA A 293 24.16 6.31 1.41
C ALA A 293 25.59 6.40 0.81
N PRO A 294 25.89 7.40 -0.05
CA PRO A 294 27.21 7.56 -0.67
C PRO A 294 28.38 7.69 0.32
N ASP A 295 28.12 8.19 1.53
CA ASP A 295 29.09 8.32 2.63
C ASP A 295 29.25 7.04 3.48
N GLY A 296 28.49 5.99 3.18
CA GLY A 296 28.51 4.71 3.87
C GLY A 296 27.49 4.56 4.99
N GLU A 297 26.70 5.60 5.31
CA GLU A 297 25.64 5.51 6.31
C GLU A 297 24.56 4.48 5.90
N GLN A 298 24.08 3.69 6.86
CA GLN A 298 22.98 2.76 6.65
C GLN A 298 21.65 3.45 6.96
N LEU A 299 20.90 3.78 5.92
CA LEU A 299 19.55 4.30 6.04
C LEU A 299 18.56 3.15 6.21
N VAL A 300 17.70 3.26 7.22
CA VAL A 300 16.67 2.26 7.51
C VAL A 300 15.32 2.94 7.47
N THR A 301 14.47 2.45 6.57
CA THR A 301 13.05 2.81 6.51
C THR A 301 12.25 1.67 7.09
N ARG A 302 11.38 1.95 8.04
CA ARG A 302 10.40 1.00 8.57
C ARG A 302 9.05 1.30 7.97
N ILE A 303 8.33 0.25 7.59
CA ILE A 303 6.95 0.31 7.13
C ILE A 303 6.16 -0.64 8.03
N SER A 304 5.23 -0.11 8.82
CA SER A 304 4.35 -0.93 9.66
C SER A 304 3.00 -1.06 8.97
N GLU A 305 2.62 -2.28 8.61
CA GLU A 305 1.39 -2.59 7.88
C GLU A 305 0.36 -3.18 8.84
N GLY A 306 -0.58 -2.35 9.27
CA GLY A 306 -1.67 -2.73 10.18
C GLY A 306 -2.95 -3.07 9.44
N MET A 307 -3.45 -4.29 9.58
CA MET A 307 -4.85 -4.59 9.27
C MET A 307 -5.72 -3.96 10.36
N THR A 308 -6.58 -3.04 9.97
CA THR A 308 -7.25 -2.13 10.91
C THR A 308 -8.76 -2.18 10.75
N GLU A 309 -9.45 -2.33 11.87
CA GLU A 309 -10.89 -2.08 11.97
C GLU A 309 -11.10 -0.58 12.18
N TRP A 310 -11.96 0.01 11.35
CA TRP A 310 -12.29 1.43 11.39
C TRP A 310 -13.72 1.66 11.87
N ARG A 311 -13.94 2.77 12.57
CA ARG A 311 -15.24 3.24 13.05
C ARG A 311 -15.49 4.66 12.58
N TRP A 312 -16.59 4.86 11.88
CA TRP A 312 -17.02 6.17 11.38
C TRP A 312 -18.53 6.21 11.27
N ASN A 313 -19.17 7.27 11.78
CA ASN A 313 -20.63 7.47 11.72
C ASN A 313 -21.46 6.22 12.14
N GLY A 314 -21.00 5.51 13.17
CA GLY A 314 -21.65 4.28 13.66
C GLY A 314 -21.47 3.05 12.75
N ARG A 315 -20.78 3.18 11.61
CA ARG A 315 -20.40 2.07 10.72
C ARG A 315 -19.08 1.45 11.17
N THR A 316 -18.93 0.17 10.85
CA THR A 316 -17.66 -0.56 10.99
C THR A 316 -17.12 -0.80 9.60
N GLY A 317 -15.84 -0.52 9.41
CA GLY A 317 -15.13 -0.73 8.16
C GLY A 317 -13.79 -1.39 8.38
N TYR A 318 -13.13 -1.76 7.29
CA TYR A 318 -11.86 -2.46 7.32
C TYR A 318 -10.95 -1.91 6.22
N GLY A 319 -9.65 -1.94 6.49
CA GLY A 319 -8.61 -1.60 5.53
C GLY A 319 -7.26 -1.55 6.23
N LEU A 320 -6.30 -0.85 5.64
CA LEU A 320 -4.93 -0.83 6.16
C LEU A 320 -4.55 0.51 6.75
N SER A 321 -3.75 0.48 7.81
CA SER A 321 -2.98 1.61 8.29
C SER A 321 -1.50 1.34 8.03
N GLU A 322 -0.93 2.07 7.06
CA GLU A 322 0.48 1.99 6.73
C GLU A 322 1.23 3.18 7.33
N TYR A 323 2.17 2.88 8.21
CA TYR A 323 3.04 3.88 8.84
C TYR A 323 4.46 3.67 8.34
N LEU A 324 4.93 4.58 7.48
CA LEU A 324 6.33 4.63 7.07
C LEU A 324 7.08 5.65 7.90
N ASP A 325 8.21 5.25 8.46
CA ASP A 325 9.13 6.12 9.19
C ASP A 325 10.57 5.83 8.79
N GLN A 326 11.39 6.87 8.64
CA GLN A 326 12.83 6.68 8.77
C GLN A 326 13.18 6.35 10.23
N ILE A 327 14.18 5.50 10.43
CA ILE A 327 14.66 5.12 11.75
C ILE A 327 15.94 5.90 12.08
N VAL A 328 15.87 6.74 13.11
CA VAL A 328 17.00 7.56 13.58
C VAL A 328 17.21 7.27 15.05
N ASP A 329 18.45 6.99 15.44
CA ASP A 329 18.83 6.58 16.79
C ASP A 329 18.00 5.38 17.32
N GLY A 330 17.60 4.49 16.40
CA GLY A 330 16.80 3.30 16.71
C GLY A 330 15.29 3.53 16.81
N GLU A 331 14.81 4.76 16.59
CA GLU A 331 13.43 5.16 16.83
C GLU A 331 12.74 5.65 15.54
N PRO A 332 11.43 5.40 15.37
CA PRO A 332 10.66 5.93 14.25
C PRO A 332 10.44 7.44 14.39
N VAL A 333 10.87 8.19 13.37
CA VAL A 333 10.86 9.66 13.44
C VAL A 333 9.46 10.27 13.57
N GLY A 334 8.44 9.67 12.96
CA GLY A 334 7.07 10.17 13.01
C GLY A 334 6.30 9.77 14.27
N ALA A 335 6.89 9.03 15.21
CA ALA A 335 6.26 8.77 16.51
C ALA A 335 6.45 9.91 17.51
N ARG A 336 7.35 10.85 17.21
CA ARG A 336 7.65 12.04 18.02
C ARG A 336 7.03 13.33 17.46
N ALA A 337 6.36 13.22 16.31
CA ALA A 337 5.91 14.34 15.49
C ALA A 337 4.56 14.92 15.94
#